data_AF-A0A662UIM8-F1
#
_entry.id   AF-A0A662UIM8-F1
#
_cell.length_a   1.000
_cell.length_b   1.000
_cell.length_c   1.000
_cell.angle_alpha   90.00
_cell.angle_beta   90.00
_cell.angle_gamma   90.00
#
_symmetry.space_group_name_H-M   'P 1'
#
loop_
_entity.id
_entity.type
_entity.pdbx_description
1 polymer ?
#
loop_
_entity_poly.entity_id
_entity_poly.type
_entity_poly.pdbx_seq_one_letter_code
_entity_poly.pdbx_strand_id
1 'polypeptide(L)'
;MGEKSKNKFFGSGTQIIRGKKWNWETFKSTEGYPVPDNLLSWVIGQDEALKVCRLCLYEWVHKIKWMMKTEWWKGWSDPNKPKPNVKAWIPAGPFLLMLGDAGTGKSLIGRALAEELTKLYRKHGIQLYDVICWENKEIPSEPKISVHPSPKGKKLVIDL
;
A
#
# COMPACT_ATOMS: atom_id res chain seq x y z
N MET A 1 -33.26 15.53 -44.33
CA MET A 1 -32.97 14.39 -43.43
C MET A 1 -31.49 14.44 -43.11
N GLY A 2 -31.11 15.05 -41.98
CA GLY A 2 -29.70 15.21 -41.62
C GLY A 2 -29.13 13.89 -41.11
N GLU A 3 -28.12 13.35 -41.78
CA GLU A 3 -27.28 12.29 -41.25
C GLU A 3 -26.68 12.76 -39.93
N LYS A 4 -27.16 12.22 -38.82
CA LYS A 4 -26.47 12.35 -37.54
C LYS A 4 -25.13 11.66 -37.72
N SER A 5 -24.05 12.44 -37.84
CA SER A 5 -22.68 11.99 -37.61
C SER A 5 -22.71 11.07 -36.39
N LYS A 6 -22.51 9.77 -36.60
CA LYS A 6 -22.26 8.82 -35.52
C LYS A 6 -20.90 9.21 -34.96
N ASN A 7 -20.89 10.15 -34.01
CA ASN A 7 -19.69 10.51 -33.28
C ASN A 7 -19.15 9.21 -32.67
N LYS A 8 -18.04 8.71 -33.22
CA LYS A 8 -17.34 7.55 -32.68
C LYS A 8 -16.63 8.01 -31.42
N PHE A 9 -17.32 7.94 -30.29
CA PHE A 9 -16.78 8.25 -28.96
C PHE A 9 -15.79 7.18 -28.47
N PHE A 10 -15.79 6.00 -29.09
CA PHE A 10 -14.96 4.86 -28.74
C PHE A 10 -13.99 4.52 -29.87
N GLY A 11 -12.98 3.69 -29.58
CA GLY A 11 -12.01 3.22 -30.57
C GLY A 11 -12.66 2.45 -31.73
N SER A 12 -11.86 2.05 -32.72
CA SER A 12 -12.31 1.26 -33.86
C SER A 12 -11.83 -0.20 -33.79
N GLY A 13 -12.62 -1.09 -34.37
CA GLY A 13 -12.27 -2.50 -34.54
C GLY A 13 -12.32 -3.36 -33.27
N THR A 14 -11.81 -4.59 -33.42
CA THR A 14 -11.68 -5.56 -32.33
C THR A 14 -10.26 -5.54 -31.76
N GLN A 15 -10.14 -5.43 -30.45
CA GLN A 15 -8.88 -5.49 -29.72
C GLN A 15 -8.88 -6.67 -28.74
N ILE A 16 -7.71 -7.21 -28.45
CA ILE A 16 -7.55 -8.20 -27.38
C ILE A 16 -7.18 -7.43 -26.11
N ILE A 17 -8.12 -7.32 -25.18
CA ILE A 17 -7.92 -6.65 -23.89
C ILE A 17 -7.86 -7.75 -22.84
N ARG A 18 -6.70 -7.92 -22.19
CA ARG A 18 -6.50 -8.90 -21.10
C ARG A 18 -6.96 -10.32 -21.49
N GLY A 19 -6.63 -10.74 -22.71
CA GLY A 19 -6.97 -12.07 -23.24
C GLY A 19 -8.39 -12.23 -23.77
N LYS A 20 -9.27 -11.22 -23.62
CA LYS A 20 -10.63 -11.24 -24.20
C LYS A 20 -10.71 -10.35 -25.44
N LYS A 21 -11.33 -10.87 -26.50
CA LYS A 21 -11.66 -10.05 -27.68
C LYS A 21 -12.78 -9.07 -27.32
N TRP A 22 -12.53 -7.79 -27.56
CA TRP A 22 -13.47 -6.70 -27.33
C TRP A 22 -13.64 -5.90 -28.61
N ASN A 23 -14.88 -5.80 -29.10
CA ASN A 23 -15.20 -5.02 -30.30
C ASN A 23 -15.78 -3.67 -29.92
N TRP A 24 -15.04 -2.60 -30.20
CA TRP A 24 -15.42 -1.23 -29.86
C TRP A 24 -16.58 -0.68 -30.70
N GLU A 25 -16.89 -1.30 -31.83
CA GLU A 25 -17.95 -0.85 -32.74
C GLU A 25 -19.28 -1.55 -32.50
N THR A 26 -19.26 -2.77 -31.94
CA THR A 26 -20.47 -3.60 -31.81
C THR A 26 -20.90 -3.87 -30.38
N PHE A 27 -20.12 -3.46 -29.36
CA PHE A 27 -20.52 -3.67 -27.97
C PHE A 27 -21.79 -2.87 -27.63
N LYS A 28 -22.70 -3.50 -26.88
CA LYS A 28 -23.94 -2.86 -26.41
C LYS A 28 -23.95 -2.60 -24.90
N SER A 29 -23.15 -3.35 -24.14
CA SER A 29 -23.06 -3.32 -22.68
C SER A 29 -21.60 -3.53 -22.26
N THR A 30 -21.22 -3.01 -21.09
CA THR A 30 -19.89 -3.17 -20.47
C THR A 30 -19.78 -4.42 -19.61
N GLU A 31 -20.85 -5.21 -19.44
CA GLU A 31 -20.86 -6.42 -18.62
C GLU A 31 -19.76 -7.43 -19.01
N GLY A 32 -19.45 -7.53 -20.31
CA GLY A 32 -18.38 -8.39 -20.81
C GLY A 32 -16.98 -7.76 -20.81
N TYR A 33 -16.84 -6.49 -20.42
CA TYR A 33 -15.57 -5.77 -20.51
C TYR A 33 -14.57 -6.33 -19.49
N PRO A 34 -13.35 -6.71 -19.90
CA PRO A 34 -12.36 -7.28 -18.99
C PRO A 34 -11.78 -6.20 -18.07
N VAL A 35 -12.18 -6.20 -16.79
CA VAL A 35 -11.62 -5.36 -15.72
C VAL A 35 -10.43 -6.08 -15.07
N PRO A 36 -9.30 -5.40 -14.78
CA PRO A 36 -8.16 -6.04 -14.13
C PRO A 36 -8.41 -6.25 -12.62
N ASP A 37 -7.80 -7.26 -12.02
CA ASP A 37 -7.92 -7.48 -10.57
C ASP A 37 -7.09 -6.49 -9.73
N ASN A 38 -6.01 -5.95 -10.32
CA ASN A 38 -5.13 -5.00 -9.63
C ASN A 38 -5.74 -3.60 -9.64
N LEU A 39 -6.03 -3.06 -8.45
CA LEU A 39 -6.56 -1.70 -8.25
C LEU A 39 -5.71 -0.61 -8.91
N LEU A 40 -4.40 -0.77 -8.97
CA LEU A 40 -3.52 0.24 -9.57
C LEU A 40 -3.78 0.40 -11.08
N SER A 41 -4.31 -0.65 -11.72
CA SER A 41 -4.70 -0.63 -13.14
C SER A 41 -6.06 0.03 -13.38
N TRP A 42 -6.78 0.42 -12.32
CA TRP A 42 -8.06 1.16 -12.40
C TRP A 42 -7.85 2.66 -12.39
N VAL A 43 -6.64 3.11 -12.05
CA VAL A 43 -6.28 4.52 -12.09
C VAL A 43 -6.08 4.91 -13.55
N ILE A 44 -6.87 5.88 -14.02
CA ILE A 44 -6.89 6.31 -15.41
C ILE A 44 -6.30 7.72 -15.50
N GLY A 45 -5.40 7.94 -16.47
CA GLY A 45 -4.90 9.28 -16.82
C GLY A 45 -3.99 9.93 -15.77
N GLN A 46 -3.40 9.15 -14.87
CA GLN A 46 -2.52 9.63 -13.79
C GLN A 46 -1.14 8.96 -13.85
N ASP A 47 -0.64 8.69 -15.06
CA ASP A 47 0.58 7.89 -15.28
C ASP A 47 1.81 8.44 -14.55
N GLU A 48 2.01 9.77 -14.55
CA GLU A 48 3.12 10.41 -13.83
C GLU A 48 2.99 10.28 -12.31
N ALA A 49 1.78 10.51 -11.78
CA ALA A 49 1.54 10.31 -10.35
C ALA A 49 1.82 8.85 -9.94
N LEU A 50 1.38 7.88 -10.76
CA LEU A 50 1.63 6.46 -10.52
C LEU A 50 3.13 6.11 -10.57
N LYS A 51 3.90 6.70 -11.48
CA LYS A 51 5.37 6.52 -11.53
C LYS A 51 6.02 6.99 -10.24
N VAL A 52 5.70 8.20 -9.77
CA VAL A 52 6.22 8.75 -8.51
C VAL A 52 5.83 7.87 -7.32
N CYS A 53 4.57 7.44 -7.24
CA CYS A 53 4.11 6.57 -6.16
C CYS A 53 4.87 5.24 -6.12
N ARG A 54 5.16 4.63 -7.28
CA ARG A 54 5.95 3.39 -7.37
C ARG A 54 7.39 3.60 -6.89
N LEU A 55 8.02 4.72 -7.25
CA LEU A 55 9.36 5.06 -6.77
C LEU A 55 9.38 5.18 -5.24
N CYS A 56 8.40 5.86 -4.64
CA CYS A 56 8.26 5.94 -3.18
C CYS A 56 8.11 4.55 -2.54
N LEU A 57 7.31 3.66 -3.12
CA LEU A 57 7.19 2.29 -2.58
C LEU A 57 8.52 1.53 -2.59
N TYR A 58 9.29 1.64 -3.67
CA TYR A 58 10.59 0.96 -3.76
C TYR A 58 11.63 1.57 -2.81
N GLU A 59 11.66 2.89 -2.67
CA GLU A 59 12.51 3.57 -1.69
C GLU A 59 12.17 3.12 -0.27
N TRP A 60 10.88 3.02 0.06
CA TRP A 60 10.43 2.54 1.37
C TRP A 60 10.89 1.11 1.64
N VAL A 61 10.70 0.20 0.68
CA VAL A 61 11.16 -1.20 0.78
C VAL A 61 12.67 -1.27 1.00
N HIS A 62 13.44 -0.43 0.31
CA HIS A 62 14.89 -0.36 0.48
C HIS A 62 15.26 0.09 1.91
N LYS A 63 14.63 1.15 2.41
CA LYS A 63 14.82 1.67 3.78
C LYS A 63 14.46 0.64 4.83
N ILE A 64 13.33 -0.05 4.68
CA ILE A 64 12.90 -1.10 5.60
C ILE A 64 13.89 -2.26 5.61
N LYS A 65 14.38 -2.71 4.45
CA LYS A 65 15.42 -3.74 4.39
C LYS A 65 16.69 -3.34 5.12
N TRP A 66 17.10 -2.08 5.00
CA TRP A 66 18.25 -1.56 5.74
C TRP A 66 17.99 -1.58 7.25
N MET A 67 16.83 -1.09 7.71
CA MET A 67 16.43 -1.18 9.12
C MET A 67 16.40 -2.62 9.61
N MET A 68 15.95 -3.57 8.79
CA MET A 68 15.90 -4.97 9.19
C MET A 68 17.29 -5.55 9.51
N LYS A 69 18.34 -5.07 8.84
CA LYS A 69 19.74 -5.48 9.11
C LYS A 69 20.27 -4.95 10.44
N THR A 70 19.72 -3.84 10.96
CA THR A 70 20.15 -3.25 12.24
C THR A 70 19.45 -3.87 13.44
N GLU A 71 18.53 -4.81 13.21
CA GLU A 71 17.75 -5.47 14.26
C GLU A 71 17.08 -4.50 15.24
N TRP A 72 16.62 -3.35 14.72
CA TRP A 72 16.12 -2.21 15.49
C TRP A 72 15.09 -2.57 16.57
N TRP A 73 14.28 -3.61 16.34
CA TRP A 73 13.22 -4.05 17.26
C TRP A 73 13.76 -4.72 18.53
N LYS A 74 15.01 -5.19 18.57
CA LYS A 74 15.59 -5.83 19.76
C LYS A 74 15.59 -4.90 20.97
N GLY A 75 15.91 -3.61 20.76
CA GLY A 75 15.83 -2.58 21.82
C GLY A 75 14.40 -2.31 22.30
N TRP A 76 13.40 -2.77 21.57
CA TRP A 76 11.98 -2.63 21.88
C TRP A 76 11.33 -3.92 22.37
N SER A 77 12.03 -5.06 22.37
CA SER A 77 11.46 -6.37 22.70
C SER A 77 11.06 -6.51 24.18
N ASP A 78 11.73 -5.80 25.08
CA ASP A 78 11.45 -5.81 26.52
C ASP A 78 10.77 -4.50 26.94
N PRO A 79 9.55 -4.55 27.53
CA PRO A 79 8.84 -3.35 27.97
C PRO A 79 9.55 -2.59 29.09
N ASN A 80 10.39 -3.24 29.89
CA ASN A 80 11.07 -2.62 31.04
C ASN A 80 12.42 -2.00 30.69
N LYS A 81 12.97 -2.27 29.51
CA LYS A 81 14.23 -1.67 29.08
C LYS A 81 14.03 -0.24 28.59
N PRO A 82 14.99 0.67 28.85
CA PRO A 82 14.98 2.00 28.30
C PRO A 82 14.98 1.94 26.77
N LYS A 83 14.12 2.73 26.14
CA LYS A 83 13.95 2.71 24.69
C LYS A 83 15.04 3.54 24.00
N PRO A 84 15.62 3.04 22.90
CA PRO A 84 16.63 3.79 22.16
C PRO A 84 16.02 5.05 21.55
N ASN A 85 16.82 6.12 21.41
CA ASN A 85 16.37 7.35 20.77
C ASN A 85 16.00 7.09 19.30
N VAL A 86 14.72 7.24 19.00
CA VAL A 86 14.10 6.93 17.70
C VAL A 86 14.70 7.75 16.56
N LYS A 87 15.06 9.02 16.82
CA LYS A 87 15.58 9.94 15.81
C LYS A 87 16.94 9.50 15.25
N ALA A 88 17.67 8.63 15.96
CA ALA A 88 18.99 8.19 15.54
C ALA A 88 18.97 7.11 14.45
N TRP A 89 17.85 6.40 14.26
CA TRP A 89 17.83 5.20 13.42
C TRP A 89 16.61 5.04 12.51
N ILE A 90 15.53 5.80 12.71
CA ILE A 90 14.39 5.78 11.78
C ILE A 90 14.71 6.66 10.56
N PRO A 91 14.78 6.09 9.34
CA PRO A 91 14.92 6.89 8.14
C PRO A 91 13.65 7.73 7.91
N ALA A 92 13.83 8.98 7.49
CA ALA A 92 12.70 9.83 7.14
C ALA A 92 11.98 9.29 5.90
N GLY A 93 10.65 9.18 5.96
CA GLY A 93 9.82 8.85 4.81
C GLY A 93 10.11 7.49 4.16
N PRO A 94 9.47 7.21 3.01
CA PRO A 94 8.86 8.19 2.13
C PRO A 94 7.41 8.48 2.49
N PHE A 95 7.07 9.76 2.38
CA PHE A 95 5.70 10.26 2.51
C PHE A 95 5.24 10.75 1.15
N LEU A 96 3.97 10.51 0.81
CA LEU A 96 3.37 10.98 -0.42
C LEU A 96 2.32 12.04 -0.10
N LEU A 97 2.48 13.23 -0.65
CA LEU A 97 1.46 14.27 -0.63
C LEU A 97 0.80 14.32 -2.01
N MET A 98 -0.47 13.91 -2.09
CA MET A 98 -1.25 13.97 -3.33
C MET A 98 -2.16 15.19 -3.32
N LEU A 99 -1.90 16.16 -4.20
CA LEU A 99 -2.71 17.35 -4.37
C LEU A 99 -3.58 17.22 -5.62
N GLY A 100 -4.85 17.58 -5.50
CA GLY A 100 -5.80 17.58 -6.61
C GLY A 100 -7.24 17.69 -6.10
N ASP A 101 -8.16 18.02 -6.99
CA ASP A 101 -9.57 18.26 -6.65
C ASP A 101 -10.27 17.03 -6.06
N ALA A 102 -11.38 17.23 -5.36
CA ALA A 102 -12.23 16.12 -4.93
C ALA A 102 -12.64 15.22 -6.12
N GLY A 103 -12.69 13.91 -5.91
CA GLY A 103 -13.08 12.95 -6.96
C GLY A 103 -11.97 12.55 -7.94
N THR A 104 -10.74 13.08 -7.83
CA THR A 104 -9.61 12.77 -8.72
C THR A 104 -8.90 11.42 -8.47
N GLY A 105 -9.47 10.56 -7.61
CA GLY A 105 -8.92 9.21 -7.38
C GLY A 105 -7.79 9.09 -6.35
N LYS A 106 -7.49 10.14 -5.57
CA LYS A 106 -6.48 10.10 -4.49
C LYS A 106 -6.64 8.90 -3.55
N SER A 107 -7.86 8.63 -3.10
CA SER A 107 -8.15 7.49 -2.21
C SER A 107 -8.00 6.13 -2.91
N LEU A 108 -8.30 6.05 -4.21
CA LEU A 108 -8.09 4.82 -5.00
C LEU A 108 -6.59 4.53 -5.11
N ILE A 109 -5.78 5.54 -5.44
CA ILE A 109 -4.31 5.43 -5.49
C ILE A 109 -3.78 4.97 -4.13
N GLY A 110 -4.18 5.62 -3.03
CA GLY A 110 -3.74 5.22 -1.69
C GLY A 110 -4.03 3.75 -1.34
N ARG A 111 -5.24 3.27 -1.66
CA ARG A 111 -5.63 1.86 -1.48
C ARG A 111 -4.79 0.93 -2.36
N ALA A 112 -4.61 1.27 -3.63
CA ALA A 112 -3.81 0.48 -4.57
C ALA A 112 -2.34 0.38 -4.14
N LEU A 113 -1.77 1.46 -3.59
CA LEU A 113 -0.41 1.47 -3.05
C LEU A 113 -0.27 0.57 -1.81
N ALA A 114 -1.27 0.53 -0.92
CA ALA A 114 -1.25 -0.37 0.24
C ALA A 114 -1.28 -1.85 -0.18
N GLU A 115 -2.05 -2.19 -1.21
CA GLU A 115 -2.09 -3.54 -1.79
C GLU A 115 -0.73 -3.91 -2.42
N GLU A 116 -0.16 -3.02 -3.23
CA GLU A 116 1.17 -3.27 -3.82
C GLU A 116 2.28 -3.33 -2.79
N LEU A 117 2.23 -2.51 -1.74
CA LEU A 117 3.17 -2.59 -0.63
C LEU A 117 3.12 -3.95 0.06
N THR A 118 1.91 -4.50 0.26
CA THR A 118 1.72 -5.85 0.80
C THR A 118 2.37 -6.92 -0.08
N LYS A 119 2.20 -6.82 -1.40
CA LYS A 119 2.86 -7.72 -2.37
C LYS A 119 4.38 -7.60 -2.31
N LEU A 120 4.90 -6.37 -2.24
CA LEU A 120 6.34 -6.11 -2.12
C LEU A 120 6.91 -6.66 -0.81
N TYR A 121 6.19 -6.52 0.30
CA TYR A 121 6.61 -7.09 1.59
C TYR A 121 6.74 -8.61 1.52
N ARG A 122 5.74 -9.29 0.96
CA ARG A 122 5.79 -10.75 0.74
C ARG A 122 6.95 -11.14 -0.18
N LYS A 123 7.09 -10.45 -1.32
CA LYS A 123 8.15 -10.68 -2.31
C LYS A 123 9.55 -10.53 -1.71
N HIS A 124 9.71 -9.62 -0.75
CA HIS A 124 10.99 -9.30 -0.14
C HIS A 124 11.21 -9.90 1.26
N GLY A 125 10.30 -10.75 1.74
CA GLY A 125 10.40 -11.36 3.06
C GLY A 125 10.44 -10.32 4.20
N ILE A 126 9.77 -9.18 4.02
CA ILE A 126 9.73 -8.13 5.05
C ILE A 126 8.80 -8.60 6.17
N GLN A 127 9.37 -8.70 7.37
CA GLN A 127 8.68 -9.11 8.58
C GLN A 127 7.77 -7.98 9.08
N LEU A 128 6.50 -8.29 9.34
CA LEU A 128 5.60 -7.41 10.09
C LEU A 128 5.82 -7.57 11.59
N TYR A 129 5.52 -6.53 12.35
CA TYR A 129 5.72 -6.52 13.80
C TYR A 129 4.41 -6.23 14.52
N ASP A 130 4.20 -6.94 15.63
CA ASP A 130 3.14 -6.70 16.57
C ASP A 130 3.64 -5.69 17.62
N VAL A 131 2.80 -4.71 17.96
CA VAL A 131 3.07 -3.73 19.01
C VAL A 131 2.15 -4.03 20.18
N ILE A 132 2.74 -4.20 21.37
CA ILE A 132 2.01 -4.59 22.60
C ILE A 132 2.16 -3.48 23.62
N CYS A 133 1.03 -3.15 24.26
CA CYS A 133 0.93 -2.23 25.38
C CYS A 133 0.83 -3.02 26.69
N TRP A 134 1.63 -2.64 27.67
CA TRP A 134 1.70 -3.27 28.98
C TRP A 134 1.34 -2.28 30.07
N GLU A 135 0.68 -2.76 31.11
CA GLU A 135 0.43 -1.99 32.31
C GLU A 135 1.75 -1.53 32.94
N ASN A 136 1.80 -0.28 33.37
CA ASN A 136 2.88 0.25 34.16
C ASN A 136 2.40 0.45 35.61
N LYS A 137 2.81 -0.45 36.51
CA LYS A 137 2.40 -0.43 37.92
C LYS A 137 2.98 0.75 38.71
N GLU A 138 4.07 1.35 38.24
CA GLU A 138 4.71 2.50 38.89
C GLU A 138 4.05 3.81 38.49
N ILE A 139 3.81 3.98 37.19
CA ILE A 139 3.20 5.18 36.61
C ILE A 139 2.11 4.73 35.62
N PRO A 140 0.86 4.51 36.08
CA PRO A 140 -0.23 4.01 35.22
C PRO A 140 -0.53 4.89 34.00
N SER A 141 -0.22 6.19 34.06
CA SER A 141 -0.37 7.12 32.93
C SER A 141 0.70 6.95 31.83
N GLU A 142 1.75 6.17 32.08
CA GLU A 142 2.85 5.92 31.14
C GLU A 142 2.95 4.41 30.83
N PRO A 143 2.05 3.85 30.02
CA PRO A 143 2.08 2.43 29.69
C PRO A 143 3.38 2.06 28.97
N LYS A 144 3.87 0.85 29.24
CA LYS A 144 5.10 0.34 28.63
C LYS A 144 4.78 -0.29 27.28
N ILE A 145 5.68 -0.14 26.30
CA ILE A 145 5.49 -0.68 24.95
C ILE A 145 6.55 -1.73 24.64
N SER A 146 6.16 -2.79 23.94
CA SER A 146 7.12 -3.71 23.31
C SER A 146 6.77 -4.04 21.86
N VAL A 147 7.77 -4.38 21.06
CA VAL A 147 7.61 -4.73 19.64
C VAL A 147 8.16 -6.12 19.37
N HIS A 148 7.38 -6.97 18.71
CA HIS A 148 7.71 -8.37 18.45
C HIS A 148 7.45 -8.75 16.99
N PRO A 149 8.24 -9.65 16.38
CA PRO A 149 7.91 -10.20 15.07
C PRO A 149 6.52 -10.86 15.06
N SER A 150 5.66 -10.46 14.14
CA SER A 150 4.32 -11.05 13.97
C SER A 150 4.41 -12.53 13.57
N PRO A 151 3.58 -13.44 14.12
CA PRO A 151 2.41 -13.19 14.97
C PRO A 151 2.66 -13.43 16.47
N LYS A 152 3.88 -13.19 16.99
CA LYS A 152 4.23 -13.53 18.38
C LYS A 152 3.40 -12.78 19.42
N GLY A 153 2.94 -11.57 19.12
CA GLY A 153 2.17 -10.77 20.06
C GLY A 153 0.86 -11.42 20.44
N LYS A 154 0.22 -12.15 19.52
CA LYS A 154 -0.99 -12.90 19.83
C LYS A 154 -0.76 -13.96 20.92
N LYS A 155 0.38 -14.65 20.90
CA LYS A 155 0.72 -15.65 21.93
C LYS A 155 0.95 -14.98 23.28
N LEU A 156 1.75 -13.91 23.29
CA LEU A 156 2.05 -13.15 24.50
C LEU A 156 0.81 -12.60 25.21
N VAL A 157 -0.23 -12.21 24.47
CA VAL A 157 -1.48 -11.71 25.06
C VAL A 157 -2.38 -12.85 25.57
N ILE A 158 -2.36 -14.01 24.93
CA ILE A 158 -3.17 -15.17 25.34
C ILE A 158 -2.57 -15.87 26.56
N ASP A 159 -1.24 -15.86 26.68
CA ASP A 159 -0.50 -16.50 27.77
C ASP A 159 -0.41 -15.62 29.05
N LEU A 160 -1.05 -14.45 29.06
CA LEU A 160 -1.19 -13.54 30.22
C LEU A 160 -2.37 -13.94 31.11
#